data_AF-A0A831R5Z7-F1
#
_entry.id   AF-A0A831R5Z7-F1
#
_cell.length_a   1.000
_cell.length_b   1.000
_cell.length_c   1.000
_cell.angle_alpha   90.00
_cell.angle_beta   90.00
_cell.angle_gamma   90.00
#
_symmetry.space_group_name_H-M   'P 1'
#
loop_
_entity.id
_entity.type
_entity.pdbx_description
1 polymer ?
#
loop_
_entity_poly.entity_id
_entity_poly.type
_entity_poly.pdbx_seq_one_letter_code
_entity_poly.pdbx_strand_id
1 'polypeptide(L)'
;MSEHDWEKIEPDVGEGKGLPMWKPQKEGDMLEGVLMEKKEKVGRNKSNIYTFLSDDDEIQLWGSVVIDSRLKNIPADGTEMVRIEYLGEKEGENGMYKDYDIFHRPVE
;
A
#
# COMPACT_ATOMS: atom_id res chain seq x y z
N MET A 1 -6.16 -36.64 -23.02
CA MET A 1 -5.07 -35.68 -22.79
C MET A 1 -5.53 -34.87 -21.60
N SER A 2 -5.00 -35.15 -20.41
CA SER A 2 -5.54 -34.61 -19.15
C SER A 2 -5.08 -33.16 -18.95
N GLU A 3 -6.03 -32.24 -18.82
CA GLU A 3 -5.83 -30.79 -18.69
C GLU A 3 -5.60 -30.33 -17.22
N HIS A 4 -4.76 -31.04 -16.46
CA HIS A 4 -4.60 -30.76 -15.02
C HIS A 4 -3.14 -30.72 -14.59
N ASP A 5 -2.42 -29.66 -14.98
CA ASP A 5 -1.15 -29.27 -14.34
C ASP A 5 -0.86 -27.77 -14.59
N TRP A 6 -1.83 -26.90 -14.30
CA TRP A 6 -1.58 -25.46 -14.26
C TRP A 6 -1.41 -25.03 -12.81
N GLU A 7 -0.16 -24.94 -12.35
CA GLU A 7 0.18 -24.32 -11.07
C GLU A 7 0.19 -22.80 -11.26
N LYS A 8 -0.74 -22.10 -10.60
CA LYS A 8 -0.82 -20.64 -10.65
C LYS A 8 0.38 -20.08 -9.89
N ILE A 9 1.41 -19.66 -10.61
CA ILE A 9 2.51 -18.86 -10.04
C ILE A 9 1.90 -17.51 -9.65
N GLU A 10 1.67 -17.31 -8.36
CA GLU A 10 1.33 -16.00 -7.84
C GLU A 10 2.50 -15.05 -8.15
N PRO A 11 2.24 -13.81 -8.58
CA PRO A 11 3.32 -12.88 -8.84
C PRO A 11 4.23 -12.84 -7.63
N ASP A 12 5.53 -13.01 -7.86
CA ASP A 12 6.59 -12.80 -6.88
C ASP A 12 6.49 -11.35 -6.36
N VAL A 13 5.57 -11.14 -5.41
CA VAL A 13 5.60 -10.04 -4.47
C VAL A 13 6.76 -10.37 -3.57
N GLY A 14 7.97 -10.06 -4.08
CA GLY A 14 9.23 -10.69 -3.70
C GLY A 14 9.27 -11.20 -2.27
N GLU A 15 9.67 -12.46 -2.13
CA GLU A 15 10.02 -13.13 -0.88
C GLU A 15 11.06 -12.31 -0.08
N GLY A 16 10.59 -11.25 0.57
CA GLY A 16 11.36 -10.36 1.41
C GLY A 16 10.63 -10.22 2.74
N LYS A 17 10.60 -11.30 3.52
CA LYS A 17 9.93 -11.44 4.82
C LYS A 17 8.40 -11.25 4.76
N GLY A 18 7.64 -12.07 5.48
CA GLY A 18 6.18 -11.99 5.55
C GLY A 18 5.68 -10.77 6.31
N LEU A 19 5.98 -9.57 5.80
CA LEU A 19 5.53 -8.32 6.39
C LEU A 19 4.01 -8.21 6.27
N PRO A 20 3.31 -7.77 7.32
CA PRO A 20 1.87 -7.58 7.29
C PRO A 20 1.49 -6.52 6.25
N MET A 21 0.52 -6.87 5.39
CA MET A 21 -0.09 -5.93 4.46
C MET A 21 -1.31 -5.28 5.12
N TRP A 22 -1.27 -3.96 5.30
CA TRP A 22 -2.41 -3.21 5.80
C TRP A 22 -3.55 -3.24 4.79
N LYS A 23 -4.72 -3.70 5.26
CA LYS A 23 -5.97 -3.78 4.50
C LYS A 23 -7.09 -3.21 5.38
N PRO A 24 -7.49 -1.94 5.20
CA PRO A 24 -8.55 -1.37 6.02
C PRO A 24 -9.86 -2.14 5.80
N GLN A 25 -10.59 -2.38 6.87
CA GLN A 25 -11.84 -3.15 6.90
C GLN A 25 -13.06 -2.24 7.09
N LYS A 26 -12.91 -1.11 7.81
CA LYS A 26 -14.00 -0.16 8.09
C LYS A 26 -13.52 1.28 8.01
N GLU A 27 -14.47 2.17 7.74
CA GLU A 27 -14.23 3.63 7.77
C GLU A 27 -13.62 4.05 9.11
N GLY A 28 -12.63 4.93 9.04
CA GLY A 28 -11.83 5.38 10.18
C GLY A 28 -10.68 4.44 10.57
N ASP A 29 -10.48 3.30 9.89
CA ASP A 29 -9.26 2.53 10.06
C ASP A 29 -8.04 3.36 9.61
N MET A 30 -6.99 3.35 10.43
CA MET A 30 -5.79 4.16 10.22
C MET A 30 -4.53 3.31 10.10
N LEU A 31 -3.58 3.81 9.33
CA LEU A 31 -2.18 3.41 9.31
C LEU A 31 -1.36 4.66 9.55
N GLU A 32 -0.50 4.64 10.56
CA GLU A 32 0.41 5.74 10.85
C GLU A 32 1.83 5.18 10.98
N GLY A 33 2.82 5.80 10.36
CA GLY A 33 4.19 5.33 10.44
C GLY A 33 5.15 6.14 9.60
N VAL A 34 6.44 5.86 9.76
CA VAL A 34 7.51 6.48 8.96
C VAL A 34 7.59 5.79 7.61
N LEU A 35 7.58 6.55 6.51
CA LEU A 35 7.67 5.97 5.17
C LEU A 35 9.12 5.59 4.84
N MET A 36 9.41 4.29 4.90
CA MET A 36 10.77 3.75 4.81
C MET A 36 11.19 3.38 3.39
N GLU A 37 10.25 2.84 2.59
CA GLU A 37 10.57 2.31 1.28
C GLU A 37 9.38 2.41 0.33
N LYS A 38 9.66 2.59 -0.96
CA LYS A 38 8.69 2.46 -2.05
C LYS A 38 9.24 1.48 -3.09
N LYS A 39 8.52 0.38 -3.34
CA LYS A 39 8.77 -0.53 -4.46
C LYS A 39 7.80 -0.20 -5.60
N GLU A 40 8.33 0.03 -6.79
CA GLU A 40 7.51 0.36 -7.97
C GLU A 40 7.38 -0.83 -8.91
N LYS A 41 6.29 -0.86 -9.69
CA LYS A 41 6.04 -1.86 -10.74
C LYS A 41 6.01 -3.31 -10.22
N VAL A 42 5.44 -3.53 -9.03
CA VAL A 42 5.32 -4.85 -8.42
C VAL A 42 4.10 -5.60 -8.93
N GLY A 43 4.29 -6.90 -9.21
CA GLY A 43 3.25 -7.83 -9.63
C GLY A 43 2.66 -7.56 -11.02
N ARG A 44 1.61 -8.32 -11.37
CA ARG A 44 1.00 -8.29 -12.71
C ARG A 44 0.43 -6.93 -13.10
N ASN A 45 -0.04 -6.17 -12.11
CA ASN A 45 -0.67 -4.87 -12.32
C ASN A 45 0.33 -3.70 -12.25
N LYS A 46 1.63 -3.98 -12.06
CA LYS A 46 2.69 -2.97 -11.91
C LYS A 46 2.34 -1.92 -10.84
N SER A 47 1.77 -2.35 -9.73
CA SER A 47 1.38 -1.47 -8.63
C SER A 47 2.60 -1.03 -7.82
N ASN A 48 2.46 0.02 -7.01
CA ASN A 48 3.46 0.39 -6.02
C ASN A 48 3.17 -0.32 -4.69
N ILE A 49 4.22 -0.59 -3.91
CA ILE A 49 4.12 -1.01 -2.51
C ILE A 49 4.90 0.01 -1.68
N TYR A 50 4.28 0.47 -0.60
CA TYR A 50 4.87 1.38 0.37
C TYR A 50 5.13 0.61 1.66
N THR A 51 6.33 0.72 2.22
CA THR A 51 6.68 0.12 3.52
C THR A 51 6.75 1.22 4.57
N PHE A 52 6.00 1.05 5.65
CA PHE A 52 5.94 1.95 6.78
C PHE A 52 6.54 1.27 8.01
N LEU A 53 7.26 2.03 8.84
CA LEU A 53 7.64 1.62 10.19
C LEU A 53 6.64 2.23 11.19
N SER A 54 5.83 1.38 11.82
CA SER A 54 4.76 1.74 12.76
C SER A 54 5.00 0.99 14.06
N ASP A 55 5.17 1.70 15.19
CA ASP A 55 5.38 1.08 16.51
C ASP A 55 6.44 -0.05 16.52
N ASP A 56 7.56 0.18 15.84
CA ASP A 56 8.67 -0.76 15.61
C ASP A 56 8.39 -1.96 14.67
N ASP A 57 7.19 -2.07 14.11
CA ASP A 57 6.82 -3.07 13.11
C ASP A 57 6.81 -2.50 11.68
N GLU A 58 7.33 -3.28 10.73
CA GLU A 58 7.24 -2.93 9.31
C GLU A 58 5.89 -3.38 8.74
N ILE A 59 5.09 -2.43 8.28
CA ILE A 59 3.78 -2.66 7.67
C ILE A 59 3.82 -2.19 6.22
N GLN A 60 3.35 -3.03 5.31
CA GLN A 60 3.25 -2.66 3.91
C GLN A 60 1.85 -2.16 3.56
N LEU A 61 1.77 -1.27 2.57
CA LEU A 61 0.53 -0.81 1.94
C LEU A 61 0.61 -1.01 0.43
N TRP A 62 -0.43 -1.63 -0.13
CA TRP A 62 -0.58 -1.74 -1.58
C TRP A 62 -1.08 -0.41 -2.15
N GLY A 63 -0.34 0.13 -3.11
CA GLY A 63 -0.69 1.36 -3.80
C GLY A 63 -2.00 1.24 -4.57
N SER A 64 -2.70 2.35 -4.65
CA SER A 64 -3.87 2.58 -5.50
C SER A 64 -3.67 3.91 -6.21
N VAL A 65 -4.47 4.21 -7.24
CA VAL A 65 -4.39 5.50 -7.93
C VAL A 65 -4.48 6.67 -6.95
N VAL A 66 -5.36 6.57 -5.94
CA VAL A 66 -5.52 7.60 -4.91
C VAL A 66 -4.26 7.72 -4.04
N ILE A 67 -3.76 6.61 -3.51
CA ILE A 67 -2.57 6.58 -2.65
C ILE A 67 -1.34 7.06 -3.42
N ASP A 68 -1.12 6.52 -4.61
CA ASP A 68 0.02 6.82 -5.47
C ASP A 68 0.06 8.32 -5.81
N SER A 69 -1.09 8.91 -6.14
CA SER A 69 -1.18 10.33 -6.51
C SER A 69 -0.81 11.27 -5.36
N ARG A 70 -1.10 10.88 -4.11
CA ARG A 70 -0.86 11.67 -2.89
C ARG A 70 0.55 11.46 -2.35
N LEU A 71 1.09 10.25 -2.44
CA LEU A 71 2.44 9.91 -1.96
C LEU A 71 3.56 10.18 -2.97
N LYS A 72 3.25 10.53 -4.23
CA LYS A 72 4.26 10.70 -5.31
C LYS A 72 5.44 11.63 -4.97
N ASN A 73 5.21 12.63 -4.11
CA ASN A 73 6.21 13.64 -3.76
C ASN A 73 6.77 13.45 -2.35
N ILE A 74 6.35 12.41 -1.63
CA ILE A 74 6.84 12.12 -0.29
C ILE A 74 8.05 11.19 -0.44
N PRO A 75 9.24 11.60 0.04
CA PRO A 75 10.41 10.75 0.00
C PRO A 75 10.19 9.50 0.85
N ALA A 76 10.54 8.34 0.30
CA ALA A 76 10.49 7.06 0.99
C ALA A 76 11.90 6.68 1.44
N ASP A 77 12.49 7.52 2.30
CA ASP A 77 13.85 7.41 2.82
C ASP A 77 13.90 7.48 4.36
N GLY A 78 12.73 7.38 5.02
CA GLY A 78 12.62 7.45 6.46
C GLY A 78 12.53 8.86 7.06
N THR A 79 12.46 9.92 6.24
CA THR A 79 12.42 11.31 6.73
C THR A 79 11.02 11.85 7.00
N GLU A 80 9.98 11.15 6.53
CA GLU A 80 8.59 11.61 6.63
C GLU A 80 7.72 10.60 7.37
N MET A 81 6.95 11.10 8.34
CA MET A 81 5.87 10.38 8.99
C MET A 81 4.57 10.63 8.25
N VAL A 82 3.85 9.55 7.93
CA VAL A 82 2.62 9.57 7.14
C VAL A 82 1.51 8.92 7.95
N ARG A 83 0.33 9.53 7.93
CA ARG A 83 -0.91 8.95 8.44
C ARG A 83 -1.90 8.80 7.29
N ILE A 84 -2.50 7.63 7.18
CA ILE A 84 -3.49 7.26 6.17
C ILE A 84 -4.75 6.83 6.90
N GLU A 85 -5.88 7.45 6.57
CA GLU A 85 -7.18 7.16 7.14
C GLU A 85 -8.13 6.70 6.02
N TYR A 86 -8.77 5.54 6.20
CA TYR A 86 -9.71 5.01 5.21
C TYR A 86 -11.08 5.67 5.37
N LEU A 87 -11.57 6.31 4.31
CA LEU A 87 -12.84 7.04 4.30
C LEU A 87 -14.02 6.23 3.76
N GLY A 88 -13.80 4.96 3.42
CA GLY A 88 -14.81 4.12 2.80
C GLY A 88 -14.68 4.02 1.29
N GLU A 89 -15.68 3.41 0.65
CA GLU A 89 -15.74 3.32 -0.80
C GLU A 89 -16.59 4.47 -1.36
N LYS A 90 -16.11 5.08 -2.45
CA LYS A 90 -16.82 6.11 -3.19
C LYS A 90 -17.09 5.66 -4.62
N GLU A 91 -18.18 6.15 -5.19
CA GLU A 91 -18.50 5.94 -6.60
C GLU A 91 -17.69 6.92 -7.45
N GLY A 92 -16.88 6.39 -8.37
CA GLY A 92 -16.17 7.17 -9.39
C GLY A 92 -16.68 6.85 -10.79
N GLU A 93 -16.15 7.55 -11.79
CA GLU A 93 -16.56 7.37 -13.20
C GLU A 93 -16.41 5.93 -13.72
N ASN A 94 -15.50 5.15 -13.15
CA ASN A 94 -15.20 3.77 -13.55
C ASN A 94 -15.64 2.72 -12.50
N GLY A 95 -16.48 3.10 -11.54
CA GLY A 95 -16.98 2.23 -10.47
C GLY A 95 -16.51 2.63 -9.08
N MET A 96 -16.74 1.73 -8.12
CA MET A 96 -16.38 1.96 -6.71
C MET A 96 -14.86 1.95 -6.51
N TYR A 97 -14.36 2.91 -5.75
CA TYR A 97 -12.94 2.97 -5.36
C TYR A 97 -12.82 3.29 -3.87
N LYS A 98 -11.73 2.82 -3.25
CA LYS A 98 -11.40 3.14 -1.87
C LYS A 98 -10.85 4.56 -1.78
N ASP A 99 -11.47 5.39 -0.94
CA ASP A 99 -10.99 6.74 -0.67
C ASP A 99 -10.24 6.82 0.65
N TYR A 100 -9.32 7.76 0.73
CA TYR A 100 -8.39 7.89 1.84
C TYR A 100 -8.13 9.35 2.13
N ASP A 101 -7.90 9.70 3.39
CA ASP A 101 -7.17 10.90 3.76
C ASP A 101 -5.73 10.55 4.10
N ILE A 102 -4.80 11.41 3.64
CA ILE A 102 -3.36 11.18 3.79
C ILE A 102 -2.74 12.48 4.30
N PHE A 103 -2.07 12.38 5.43
CA PHE A 103 -1.35 13.45 6.10
C PHE A 103 0.12 13.07 6.18
N HIS A 104 1.00 14.06 6.11
CA HIS A 104 2.43 13.83 6.32
C HIS A 104 3.07 14.96 7.12
N ARG A 105 4.18 14.65 7.78
CA ARG A 105 5.05 15.62 8.46
C ARG A 105 6.50 15.09 8.49
N PRO A 106 7.51 15.96 8.54
CA PRO A 106 8.88 15.53 8.78
C PRO A 106 9.02 14.80 10.13
N VAL A 107 9.91 13.81 10.19
CA VAL A 107 10.37 13.21 11.44
C VAL A 107 11.38 14.17 12.08
N GLU A 108 11.11 14.62 13.31
CA GLU A 108 12.01 15.51 14.08
C GLU A 108 13.19 14.77 14.70
#